data_AF-A0A4D7DG93-F1
#
_entry.id   AF-A0A4D7DG93-F1
#
_cell.length_a   1.000
_cell.length_b   1.000
_cell.length_c   1.000
_cell.angle_alpha   90.00
_cell.angle_beta   90.00
_cell.angle_gamma   90.00
#
_symmetry.space_group_name_H-M   'P 1'
#
loop_
_entity.id
_entity.type
_entity.pdbx_description
1 polymer ?
#
loop_
_entity_poly.entity_id
_entity_poly.type
_entity_poly.pdbx_seq_one_letter_code
_entity_poly.pdbx_strand_id
1 'polypeptide(L)' 'MDKPTPRATQRPAGFTPPDYWTNPPVPEPKAAVPTEDPDGLDPTRFGDWEKNGIAIDF' A
#
# COMPACT_ATOMS: atom_id res chain seq x y z
N MET A 1 -2.92 29.83 27.34
CA MET A 1 -2.43 28.54 27.88
C MET A 1 -3.48 27.49 27.56
N ASP A 2 -3.25 26.76 26.47
CA ASP A 2 -4.14 25.75 25.92
C ASP A 2 -4.43 24.64 26.93
N LYS A 3 -5.64 24.62 27.48
CA LYS A 3 -6.10 23.48 28.28
C LYS A 3 -6.57 22.39 27.32
N PRO A 4 -6.03 21.16 27.40
CA PRO A 4 -6.49 20.06 26.57
C PRO A 4 -7.94 19.71 26.91
N THR A 5 -8.76 19.45 25.88
CA THR A 5 -10.16 19.05 26.05
C THR A 5 -10.24 17.72 26.82
N PRO A 6 -11.05 17.62 27.89
CA PRO A 6 -11.18 16.40 28.67
C PRO A 6 -11.80 15.29 27.81
N ARG A 7 -11.14 14.12 27.77
CA ARG A 7 -11.64 12.92 27.08
C ARG A 7 -12.21 11.95 28.11
N ALA A 8 -13.30 11.27 27.76
CA ALA A 8 -13.93 10.25 28.61
C ALA A 8 -13.01 9.02 28.86
N THR A 9 -12.03 8.79 27.99
CA THR A 9 -11.04 7.71 28.13
C THR A 9 -9.64 8.22 27.84
N GLN A 10 -8.65 7.61 28.49
CA GLN A 10 -7.23 7.85 28.26
C GLN A 10 -6.59 6.61 27.66
N ARG A 11 -5.82 6.79 26.57
CA ARG A 11 -5.04 5.70 25.98
C ARG A 11 -3.97 5.26 27.00
N PRO A 12 -3.80 3.95 27.25
CA PRO A 12 -2.67 3.45 28.03
C PRO A 12 -1.33 3.94 27.48
N ALA A 13 -0.37 4.16 28.36
CA ALA A 13 0.94 4.69 27.96
C ALA A 13 1.73 3.74 27.05
N GLY A 14 1.45 2.44 27.11
CA GLY A 14 2.15 1.42 26.36
C GLY A 14 1.26 0.28 25.90
N PHE A 15 1.85 -0.56 25.05
CA PHE A 15 1.29 -1.80 24.54
C PHE A 15 2.40 -2.84 24.58
N THR A 16 2.18 -3.97 25.24
CA THR A 16 3.12 -5.09 25.25
C THR A 16 2.69 -6.07 24.15
N PRO A 17 3.47 -6.20 23.07
CA PRO A 17 3.18 -7.20 22.05
C PRO A 17 3.41 -8.62 22.62
N PRO A 18 2.66 -9.63 22.16
CA PRO A 18 2.90 -11.03 22.52
C PRO A 18 4.21 -11.56 21.91
N ASP A 19 4.78 -12.62 22.51
CA ASP A 19 6.12 -13.15 22.17
C ASP A 19 6.31 -13.55 20.70
N TYR A 20 5.22 -13.93 20.02
CA TYR A 20 5.24 -14.33 18.60
C TYR A 20 5.15 -13.13 17.64
N TRP A 21 5.00 -11.90 18.14
CA TRP A 21 4.89 -10.72 17.29
C TRP A 21 6.28 -10.29 16.81
N THR A 22 6.55 -10.53 15.53
CA THR A 22 7.75 -10.03 14.85
C THR A 22 7.39 -8.85 13.96
N ASN A 23 8.26 -7.83 13.90
CA ASN A 23 8.14 -6.72 12.97
C ASN A 23 9.39 -6.63 12.07
N PRO A 24 9.68 -7.67 11.26
CA PRO A 24 10.81 -7.63 10.34
C PRO A 24 10.58 -6.54 9.29
N PRO A 25 11.65 -5.93 8.75
CA PRO A 25 11.52 -5.02 7.62
C PRO A 25 10.86 -5.74 6.44
N VAL A 26 10.11 -4.98 5.64
CA VAL A 26 9.60 -5.48 4.36
C VAL A 26 10.78 -5.92 3.47
N PRO A 27 10.62 -6.99 2.67
CA PRO A 27 11.67 -7.43 1.77
C PRO A 27 12.00 -6.35 0.73
N GLU A 28 13.22 -6.38 0.23
CA GLU A 28 13.64 -5.47 -0.84
C GLU A 28 12.75 -5.65 -2.09
N PRO A 29 12.38 -4.54 -2.76
CA PRO A 29 11.63 -4.62 -3.99
C PRO A 29 12.44 -5.36 -5.05
N LYS A 30 11.81 -6.32 -5.73
CA LYS A 30 12.40 -7.01 -6.88
C LYS A 30 12.06 -6.23 -8.15
N ALA A 31 13.02 -6.18 -9.08
CA ALA A 31 12.73 -5.69 -10.42
C ALA A 31 11.61 -6.53 -11.03
N ALA A 32 10.64 -5.87 -11.68
CA ALA A 32 9.66 -6.57 -12.48
C ALA A 32 10.38 -7.34 -13.59
N VAL A 33 10.06 -8.62 -13.73
CA VAL A 33 10.54 -9.41 -14.88
C VAL A 33 9.60 -9.07 -16.04
N PRO A 34 10.11 -8.50 -17.15
CA PRO A 34 9.29 -8.28 -18.32
C PRO A 34 8.81 -9.65 -18.83
N THR A 35 7.51 -9.89 -18.76
CA THR A 35 6.87 -11.00 -19.45
C THR A 35 6.40 -10.50 -20.80
N GLU A 36 6.60 -11.30 -21.85
CA GLU A 36 5.87 -11.07 -23.10
C GLU A 36 4.38 -11.23 -22.76
N ASP A 37 3.62 -10.17 -23.01
CA ASP A 37 2.18 -10.12 -22.81
C ASP A 37 1.52 -10.29 -24.18
N PRO A 38 1.32 -11.53 -24.65
CA PRO A 38 0.83 -11.79 -26.01
C PRO A 38 -0.58 -11.22 -26.25
N ASP A 39 -1.36 -11.05 -25.18
CA ASP A 39 -2.75 -10.60 -25.25
C ASP A 39 -2.95 -9.17 -24.73
N GLY A 40 -1.92 -8.51 -24.18
CA GLY A 40 -2.02 -7.17 -23.59
C GLY A 40 -2.80 -7.14 -22.26
N LEU A 41 -2.95 -8.29 -21.60
CA LEU A 41 -3.80 -8.51 -20.43
C LEU A 41 -2.98 -8.60 -19.12
N ASP A 42 -1.85 -7.91 -19.04
CA ASP A 42 -1.16 -7.74 -17.75
C ASP A 42 -2.15 -7.15 -16.73
N PRO A 43 -2.35 -7.78 -15.56
CA PRO A 43 -3.24 -7.26 -14.53
C PRO A 43 -2.90 -5.84 -14.05
N THR A 44 -1.68 -5.38 -14.28
CA THR A 44 -1.25 -4.00 -14.01
C THR A 44 -1.63 -3.00 -15.10
N ARG A 45 -2.07 -3.45 -16.28
CA ARG A 45 -2.54 -2.61 -17.41
C ARG A 45 -4.06 -2.47 -17.51
N PHE A 46 -4.82 -3.03 -16.56
CA PHE A 46 -6.25 -2.77 -16.45
C PHE A 46 -6.50 -1.32 -15.99
N GLY A 47 -6.38 -0.36 -16.91
CA GLY A 47 -6.56 1.08 -16.68
C GLY A 47 -5.83 1.93 -17.74
N ASP A 48 -4.73 1.40 -18.29
CA ASP A 48 -3.97 2.02 -19.38
C ASP A 48 -4.59 1.65 -20.73
N TRP A 49 -5.78 2.17 -21.05
CA TRP A 49 -6.38 1.93 -22.37
C TRP A 49 -5.80 2.92 -23.38
N GLU A 50 -5.27 2.45 -24.50
CA GLU A 50 -4.79 3.35 -25.55
C GLU A 50 -5.72 3.35 -26.77
N LYS A 51 -6.03 4.54 -27.29
CA LYS A 51 -6.68 4.72 -28.59
C LYS A 51 -5.86 5.66 -29.45
N ASN A 52 -5.36 5.16 -30.58
CA ASN A 52 -4.48 5.91 -31.49
C ASN A 52 -3.22 6.47 -30.79
N GLY A 53 -2.65 5.72 -29.85
CA GLY A 53 -1.46 6.13 -29.09
C GLY A 53 -1.72 7.21 -28.03
N ILE A 54 -2.99 7.41 -27.66
CA ILE A 54 -3.39 8.31 -26.57
C ILE A 54 -3.95 7.46 -25.44
N ALA A 55 -3.40 7.64 -24.24
CA ALA A 55 -3.90 7.01 -23.02
C ALA A 55 -5.28 7.55 -22.64
N ILE A 56 -6.21 6.64 -22.33
CA ILE A 56 -7.58 6.84 -21.91
C ILE A 56 -7.74 6.10 -20.59
N ASP A 57 -8.22 6.81 -19.57
CA ASP A 57 -8.58 6.30 -18.24
C ASP A 57 -10.00 6.81 -17.90
N PHE A 58 -10.72 6.13 -17.00
CA PHE A 58 -12.11 6.47 -16.60
C PHE A 58 -12.24 6.99 -15.16
#